data_AF-A0A0U1CXA0-F1
#
_entry.id   AF-A0A0U1CXA0-F1
#
_cell.length_a   1.000
_cell.length_b   1.000
_cell.length_c   1.000
_cell.angle_alpha   90.00
_cell.angle_beta   90.00
_cell.angle_gamma   90.00
#
_symmetry.space_group_name_H-M   'P 1'
#
loop_
_entity.id
_entity.type
_entity.pdbx_description
1 polymer ?
#
loop_
_entity_poly.entity_id
_entity_poly.type
_entity_poly.pdbx_seq_one_letter_code
_entity_poly.pdbx_strand_id
1 'polypeptide(L)'
;MSRTYRDPITGDELTHAEHVSWQLQSLIRNWYFIGAITAATVVVSIIGRAWTFHLMDIWNFSASYLALFIESIVGIAMFSQTRRDAVKIRKIESLGTQLATVIGQLEQMVSDECVVDGRTYDVVTEIAKAMGVDE
;
A
#
# COMPACT_ATOMS: atom_id res chain seq x y z
N MET A 1 22.18 12.33 -7.68
CA MET A 1 21.64 10.98 -7.46
C MET A 1 20.52 11.08 -6.43
N SER A 2 19.25 10.91 -6.83
CA SER A 2 18.14 10.83 -5.87
C SER A 2 18.24 9.51 -5.12
N ARG A 3 18.27 9.53 -3.79
CA ARG A 3 18.16 8.30 -2.99
C ARG A 3 16.75 7.73 -3.19
N THR A 4 16.66 6.55 -3.77
CA THR A 4 15.41 5.79 -3.85
C THR A 4 15.20 5.07 -2.53
N TYR A 5 14.10 5.37 -1.85
CA TYR A 5 13.70 4.67 -0.64
C TYR A 5 12.87 3.45 -1.04
N ARG A 6 13.06 2.30 -0.37
CA ARG A 6 12.25 1.12 -0.61
C ARG A 6 11.49 0.74 0.65
N ASP A 7 10.24 0.35 0.48
CA ASP A 7 9.44 -0.23 1.55
C ASP A 7 10.06 -1.56 1.98
N PRO A 8 10.40 -1.76 3.28
CA PRO A 8 11.00 -3.01 3.75
C PRO A 8 10.05 -4.21 3.68
N ILE A 9 8.73 -4.00 3.63
CA ILE A 9 7.72 -5.06 3.60
C ILE A 9 7.37 -5.42 2.16
N THR A 10 7.10 -4.41 1.31
CA THR A 10 6.61 -4.64 -0.06
C THR A 10 7.70 -4.56 -1.12
N GLY A 11 8.85 -3.94 -0.82
CA GLY A 11 9.94 -3.72 -1.79
C GLY A 11 9.69 -2.57 -2.77
N ASP A 12 8.53 -1.91 -2.68
CA ASP A 12 8.11 -0.82 -3.57
C ASP A 12 8.96 0.44 -3.36
N GLU A 13 9.14 1.20 -4.43
CA GLU A 13 9.81 2.50 -4.37
C GLU A 13 8.93 3.53 -3.65
N LEU A 14 9.43 4.07 -2.55
CA LEU A 14 8.78 5.09 -1.75
C LEU A 14 9.29 6.47 -2.16
N THR A 15 8.37 7.43 -2.20
CA THR A 15 8.73 8.84 -2.25
C THR A 15 9.34 9.26 -0.92
N HIS A 16 10.13 10.33 -0.92
CA HIS A 16 10.70 10.87 0.33
C HIS A 16 9.62 11.19 1.38
N ALA A 17 8.45 11.71 0.94
CA ALA A 17 7.34 12.02 1.83
C ALA A 17 6.75 10.78 2.51
N GLU A 18 6.57 9.68 1.76
CA GLU A 18 6.10 8.42 2.32
C GLU A 18 7.13 7.77 3.23
N HIS A 19 8.42 7.87 2.90
CA HIS A 19 9.47 7.36 3.76
C HIS A 19 9.49 8.08 5.12
N VAL A 20 9.41 9.42 5.12
CA VAL A 20 9.32 10.22 6.34
C VAL A 20 8.05 9.88 7.13
N SER A 21 6.91 9.78 6.45
CA SER A 21 5.65 9.38 7.11
C SER A 21 5.75 8.00 7.74
N TRP A 22 6.35 7.03 7.04
CA TRP A 22 6.53 5.69 7.56
C TRP A 22 7.41 5.66 8.80
N GLN A 23 8.54 6.39 8.78
CA GLN A 23 9.38 6.56 9.97
C GLN A 23 8.64 7.21 11.13
N LEU A 24 7.85 8.25 10.85
CA LEU A 24 7.07 8.93 11.88
C LEU A 24 5.98 8.02 12.47
N GLN A 25 5.27 7.27 11.63
CA GLN A 25 4.28 6.28 12.07
C GLN A 25 4.92 5.17 12.90
N SER A 26 6.12 4.69 12.50
CA SER A 26 6.88 3.70 13.25
C SER A 26 7.27 4.24 14.64
N LEU A 27 7.72 5.49 14.71
CA LEU A 27 8.04 6.16 15.97
C LEU A 27 6.81 6.29 16.87
N ILE A 28 5.67 6.73 16.33
CA ILE A 28 4.44 6.95 17.11
C ILE A 28 3.81 5.64 17.58
N ARG A 29 3.89 4.58 16.77
CA ARG A 29 3.42 3.22 17.14
C ARG A 29 4.33 2.54 18.14
N ASN A 30 5.52 3.07 18.41
CA ASN A 30 6.41 2.51 19.39
C ASN A 30 5.84 2.70 20.80
N TRP A 31 5.80 1.63 21.59
CA TRP A 31 5.38 1.65 22.99
C TRP A 31 6.14 2.68 23.82
N TYR A 32 7.40 2.98 23.49
CA TYR A 32 8.17 4.02 24.15
C TYR A 32 7.59 5.42 23.95
N PHE A 33 7.05 5.74 22.77
CA PHE A 33 6.43 7.04 22.50
C PHE A 33 5.14 7.22 23.31
N ILE A 34 4.30 6.18 23.32
CA ILE A 34 3.07 6.15 24.13
C ILE A 34 3.44 6.29 25.61
N GLY A 35 4.39 5.49 26.09
CA GLY A 35 4.87 5.55 27.47
C GLY A 35 5.42 6.91 27.86
N ALA A 36 6.18 7.56 26.97
CA ALA A 36 6.72 8.90 27.21
C ALA A 36 5.62 9.97 27.31
N ILE A 37 4.63 9.98 26.41
CA ILE A 37 3.51 10.92 26.48
C ILE A 37 2.65 10.67 27.71
N THR A 38 2.38 9.40 28.06
CA THR A 38 1.64 9.05 29.27
C THR A 38 2.39 9.51 30.52
N ALA A 39 3.69 9.23 30.61
CA ALA A 39 4.52 9.68 31.73
C ALA A 39 4.55 11.21 31.85
N ALA A 40 4.73 11.92 30.73
CA ALA A 40 4.68 13.38 30.70
C ALA A 40 3.33 13.91 31.17
N THR A 41 2.23 13.30 30.72
CA THR A 41 0.87 13.66 31.14
C THR A 41 0.67 13.47 32.65
N VAL A 42 1.16 12.36 33.22
CA VAL A 42 1.11 12.10 34.67
C VAL A 42 1.94 13.12 35.44
N VAL A 43 3.17 13.40 35.00
CA VAL A 43 4.06 14.38 35.63
C VAL A 43 3.41 15.77 35.64
N VAL A 44 2.89 16.23 34.50
CA VAL A 44 2.20 17.52 34.42
C VAL A 44 0.95 17.53 35.30
N SER A 45 0.21 16.43 35.37
CA SER A 45 -0.98 16.34 36.22
C SER A 45 -0.63 16.44 37.71
N ILE A 46 0.48 15.85 38.15
CA ILE A 46 0.95 15.92 39.53
C ILE A 46 1.46 17.33 39.85
N ILE A 47 2.30 17.90 38.98
CA ILE A 47 2.87 19.24 39.18
C ILE A 47 1.77 20.31 39.11
N GLY A 48 0.85 20.20 38.16
CA GLY A 48 -0.26 21.14 37.98
C GLY A 48 -1.18 21.20 39.19
N ARG A 49 -1.41 20.08 39.88
CA ARG A 49 -2.15 20.06 41.15
C ARG A 49 -1.42 20.77 42.29
N ALA A 50 -0.10 20.74 42.30
CA ALA A 50 0.70 21.22 43.42
C ALA A 50 1.20 22.68 43.25
N TRP A 51 1.40 23.17 42.02
CA TRP A 51 2.12 24.42 41.79
C TRP A 51 1.33 25.47 40.99
N THR A 52 0.56 25.10 39.96
CA THR A 52 -0.11 26.11 39.11
C THR A 52 -1.21 25.51 38.23
N PHE A 53 -2.42 26.09 38.28
CA PHE A 53 -3.58 25.65 37.48
C PHE A 53 -3.32 25.74 35.95
N HIS A 54 -2.53 26.73 35.51
CA HIS A 54 -2.29 27.00 34.08
C HIS A 54 -1.40 25.98 33.36
N LEU A 55 -0.61 25.17 34.09
CA LEU A 55 0.26 24.17 33.45
C LEU A 55 -0.54 23.08 32.74
N MET A 56 -1.70 22.72 33.30
CA MET A 56 -2.55 21.69 32.72
C MET A 56 -3.24 22.19 31.44
N ASP A 57 -3.63 23.46 31.40
CA ASP A 57 -4.22 24.08 30.20
C ASP A 57 -3.20 24.17 29.05
N ILE A 58 -1.98 24.62 29.35
CA ILE A 58 -0.89 24.69 28.37
C ILE A 58 -0.55 23.30 27.83
N TRP A 59 -0.51 22.28 28.71
CA TRP A 59 -0.27 20.90 28.29
C TRP A 59 -1.39 20.36 27.42
N ASN A 60 -2.66 20.54 27.80
CA ASN A 60 -3.81 20.11 27.01
C ASN A 60 -3.82 20.75 25.63
N PHE A 61 -3.54 22.06 25.55
CA PHE A 61 -3.41 22.75 24.27
C PHE A 61 -2.26 22.19 23.42
N SER A 62 -1.08 21.98 24.03
CA SER A 62 0.09 21.45 23.34
C SER A 62 -0.11 20.01 22.84
N ALA A 63 -0.71 19.16 23.67
CA ALA A 63 -1.03 17.78 23.32
C ALA A 63 -2.06 17.72 22.17
N SER A 64 -3.07 18.60 22.20
CA SER A 64 -4.07 18.69 21.13
C SER A 64 -3.44 19.14 19.81
N TYR A 65 -2.54 20.13 19.84
CA TYR A 65 -1.83 20.59 18.65
C TYR A 65 -0.87 19.52 18.10
N LEU A 66 -0.20 18.78 18.98
CA LEU A 66 0.64 17.64 18.60
C LEU A 66 -0.19 16.54 17.93
N ALA A 67 -1.38 16.24 18.45
CA ALA A 67 -2.31 15.29 17.84
C ALA A 67 -2.73 15.73 16.43
N LEU A 68 -3.16 16.98 16.26
CA LEU A 68 -3.51 17.55 14.95
C LEU A 68 -2.35 17.50 13.96
N PHE A 69 -1.13 17.79 14.42
CA PHE A 69 0.08 17.71 13.59
C PHE A 69 0.35 16.29 13.11
N ILE A 70 0.28 15.30 14.02
CA ILE A 70 0.44 13.89 13.71
C ILE A 70 -0.62 13.44 12.70
N GLU A 71 -1.89 13.76 12.97
CA GLU A 71 -3.02 13.41 12.10
C GLU A 71 -2.86 14.00 10.69
N SER A 72 -2.40 15.25 10.60
CA SER A 72 -2.15 15.92 9.32
C SER A 72 -1.07 15.19 8.50
N ILE A 73 0.04 14.78 9.13
CA ILE A 73 1.12 14.06 8.44
C ILE A 73 0.64 12.68 7.97
N VAL A 74 -0.06 11.95 8.83
CA VAL A 74 -0.63 10.64 8.49
C VAL A 74 -1.64 10.78 7.36
N GLY A 75 -2.53 11.79 7.42
CA GLY A 75 -3.54 12.08 6.40
C GLY A 75 -2.93 12.38 5.03
N ILE A 76 -1.90 13.23 4.97
CA ILE A 76 -1.18 13.54 3.72
C ILE A 76 -0.54 12.27 3.13
N ALA A 77 0.07 11.44 3.98
CA ALA A 77 0.71 10.22 3.52
C ALA A 77 -0.29 9.19 3.01
N MET A 78 -1.41 8.99 3.72
CA MET A 78 -2.50 8.12 3.27
C MET A 78 -3.10 8.61 1.96
N PHE A 79 -3.26 9.92 1.78
CA PHE A 79 -3.75 10.48 0.52
C PHE A 79 -2.80 10.17 -0.65
N SER A 80 -1.48 10.31 -0.45
CA SER A 80 -0.46 9.96 -1.45
C SER A 80 -0.51 8.47 -1.81
N GLN A 81 -0.61 7.60 -0.81
CA GLN A 81 -0.74 6.15 -1.00
C GLN A 81 -2.01 5.81 -1.80
N THR A 82 -3.18 6.31 -1.38
CA THR A 82 -4.45 6.10 -2.08
C THR A 82 -4.40 6.54 -3.54
N ARG A 83 -3.75 7.67 -3.84
CA ARG A 83 -3.60 8.15 -5.22
C ARG A 83 -2.77 7.18 -6.06
N ARG A 84 -1.70 6.62 -5.51
CA ARG A 84 -0.86 5.63 -6.19
C ARG A 84 -1.59 4.33 -6.42
N ASP A 85 -2.30 3.85 -5.41
CA ASP A 85 -3.06 2.61 -5.48
C ASP A 85 -4.16 2.71 -6.54
N ALA A 86 -4.84 3.85 -6.63
CA ALA A 86 -5.80 4.12 -7.69
C ALA A 86 -5.19 4.02 -9.11
N VAL A 87 -3.95 4.49 -9.28
CA VAL A 87 -3.24 4.37 -10.57
C VAL A 87 -2.87 2.92 -10.88
N LYS A 88 -2.37 2.18 -9.89
CA LYS A 88 -2.03 0.76 -10.05
C LYS A 88 -3.27 -0.08 -10.37
N ILE A 89 -4.40 0.15 -9.70
CA ILE A 89 -5.67 -0.54 -9.94
C ILE A 89 -6.13 -0.34 -11.38
N ARG A 90 -6.15 0.91 -11.88
CA ARG A 90 -6.51 1.19 -13.29
C ARG A 90 -5.62 0.47 -14.29
N LYS A 91 -4.32 0.33 -13.97
CA LYS A 91 -3.38 -0.41 -14.82
C LYS A 91 -3.69 -1.91 -14.80
N ILE A 92 -4.00 -2.47 -13.64
CA ILE A 92 -4.40 -3.89 -13.51
C ILE A 92 -5.69 -4.15 -14.30
N GLU A 93 -6.69 -3.26 -14.19
CA GLU A 93 -7.92 -3.35 -14.99
C GLU A 93 -7.62 -3.33 -16.49
N SER A 94 -6.75 -2.42 -16.95
CA SER A 94 -6.38 -2.36 -18.37
C SER A 94 -5.67 -3.62 -18.86
N LEU A 95 -4.81 -4.21 -18.03
CA LEU A 95 -4.11 -5.46 -18.36
C LEU A 95 -5.08 -6.65 -18.38
N GLY A 96 -6.05 -6.68 -17.46
CA GLY A 96 -7.12 -7.68 -17.46
C GLY A 96 -7.94 -7.65 -18.76
N THR A 97 -8.29 -6.46 -19.24
CA THR A 97 -9.00 -6.30 -20.53
C THR A 97 -8.17 -6.73 -21.73
N GLN A 98 -6.87 -6.42 -21.73
CA GLN A 98 -5.96 -6.87 -22.79
C GLN A 98 -5.83 -8.40 -22.79
N LEU A 99 -5.67 -9.01 -21.61
CA LEU A 99 -5.58 -10.45 -21.47
C LEU A 99 -6.87 -11.14 -21.94
N ALA A 100 -8.04 -10.61 -21.57
CA ALA A 100 -9.32 -11.13 -22.05
C ALA A 100 -9.45 -11.05 -23.58
N THR A 101 -8.98 -9.96 -24.19
CA THR A 101 -8.96 -9.82 -25.66
C THR A 101 -8.04 -10.86 -26.31
N VAL A 102 -6.84 -11.07 -25.76
CA VAL A 102 -5.88 -12.05 -26.30
C VAL A 102 -6.41 -13.47 -26.18
N ILE A 103 -7.05 -13.81 -25.05
CA ILE A 103 -7.70 -15.11 -24.86
C ILE A 103 -8.83 -15.30 -25.88
N GLY A 104 -9.69 -14.29 -26.07
CA GLY A 104 -10.76 -14.36 -27.09
C GLY A 104 -10.23 -14.52 -28.51
N GLN A 105 -9.12 -13.87 -28.85
CA GLN A 105 -8.45 -14.06 -30.15
C GLN A 105 -7.88 -15.47 -30.31
N LEU A 106 -7.28 -16.03 -29.26
CA LEU A 106 -6.81 -17.42 -29.26
C LEU A 106 -7.95 -18.41 -29.42
N GLU A 107 -9.06 -18.24 -28.71
CA GLU A 107 -10.25 -19.08 -28.86
C GLU A 107 -10.80 -19.03 -30.29
N GLN A 108 -10.83 -17.84 -30.90
CA GLN A 108 -11.25 -17.70 -32.29
C GLN A 108 -10.29 -18.38 -33.27
N MET A 109 -8.97 -18.21 -33.11
CA MET A 109 -7.98 -18.88 -33.97
C MET A 109 -8.08 -20.42 -33.86
N VAL A 110 -8.24 -20.95 -32.65
CA VAL A 110 -8.45 -22.40 -32.43
C VAL A 110 -9.75 -22.88 -33.08
N SER A 111 -10.82 -22.07 -33.01
CA SER A 111 -12.08 -22.40 -33.67
C SER A 111 -11.98 -22.34 -35.20
N ASP A 112 -11.24 -21.39 -35.76
CA ASP A 112 -11.06 -21.22 -37.21
C ASP A 112 -10.12 -22.29 -37.81
N GLU A 113 -9.09 -22.73 -37.07
CA GLU A 113 -8.23 -23.86 -37.46
C GLU A 113 -8.95 -25.21 -37.48
N CYS A 114 -10.15 -25.31 -36.87
CA CYS A 114 -10.97 -26.52 -36.91
C CYS A 114 -11.56 -26.81 -38.31
N VAL A 115 -11.38 -25.91 -39.29
CA VAL A 115 -11.81 -26.10 -40.69
C VAL A 115 -10.68 -25.78 -41.68
N VAL A 116 -9.52 -26.42 -41.52
CA VAL A 116 -8.50 -26.47 -42.57
C VAL A 116 -8.38 -27.91 -43.07
N ASP A 117 -8.73 -28.14 -44.33
CA ASP A 117 -8.55 -29.41 -45.06
C ASP A 117 -9.39 -30.63 -44.63
N GLY A 118 -10.50 -30.44 -43.90
CA GLY A 118 -11.44 -31.53 -43.59
C GLY A 118 -10.86 -32.63 -42.69
N ARG A 119 -9.72 -32.36 -42.03
CA ARG A 119 -9.15 -33.20 -40.98
C ARG A 119 -9.22 -32.45 -39.67
N THR A 120 -9.88 -33.05 -38.68
CA THR A 120 -9.94 -32.53 -37.32
C THR A 120 -8.57 -32.77 -36.67
N TYR A 121 -7.74 -31.74 -36.57
CA TYR A 121 -6.55 -31.79 -35.74
C TYR A 121 -6.97 -31.40 -34.32
N ASP A 122 -6.82 -32.32 -33.38
CA ASP A 122 -7.04 -32.03 -31.97
C ASP A 122 -5.80 -31.29 -31.43
N VAL A 123 -5.80 -29.96 -31.63
CA VAL A 123 -4.72 -29.05 -31.24
C VAL A 123 -4.43 -29.15 -29.74
N VAL A 124 -5.43 -29.52 -28.93
CA VAL A 124 -5.27 -29.73 -27.49
C VAL A 124 -4.34 -30.92 -27.22
N THR A 125 -4.42 -31.98 -28.02
CA THR A 125 -3.53 -33.14 -27.87
C THR A 125 -2.09 -32.81 -28.28
N GLU A 126 -1.90 -32.04 -29.36
CA GLU A 126 -0.57 -31.59 -29.81
C GLU A 126 0.09 -30.65 -28.77
N ILE A 127 -0.67 -29.71 -28.20
CA ILE A 127 -0.18 -28.81 -27.15
C ILE A 127 0.13 -29.60 -25.87
N ALA A 128 -0.73 -30.53 -25.45
CA ALA A 128 -0.47 -31.38 -24.29
C ALA A 128 0.84 -32.18 -24.46
N LYS A 129 1.05 -32.74 -25.66
CA LYS A 129 2.27 -33.47 -26.01
C LYS A 129 3.51 -32.57 -26.06
N ALA A 130 3.39 -31.35 -26.58
CA ALA A 130 4.47 -30.37 -26.62
C ALA A 130 4.84 -29.83 -25.21
N MET A 131 3.86 -29.77 -24.30
CA MET A 131 4.08 -29.41 -22.90
C MET A 131 4.57 -30.59 -22.04
N GLY A 132 4.76 -31.78 -22.62
CA GLY A 132 5.20 -32.97 -21.89
C GLY A 132 4.18 -33.46 -20.87
N VAL A 133 2.90 -33.12 -21.05
CA VAL A 133 1.79 -33.65 -20.28
C VAL A 133 1.34 -34.93 -20.97
N ASP A 134 2.15 -35.99 -20.86
CA ASP A 134 1.73 -37.34 -21.20
C ASP A 134 0.93 -37.91 -20.00
N GLU A 135 -0.22 -38.53 -20.27
CA GLU A 135 -1.08 -39.21 -19.27
C GLU A 135 -0.35 -40.28 -18.44
#